data_AF-Q7NBM4-F1
#
_entry.id   AF-Q7NBM4-F1
#
_cell.length_a   1.000
_cell.length_b   1.000
_cell.length_c   1.000
_cell.angle_alpha   90.00
_cell.angle_beta   90.00
_cell.angle_gamma   90.00
#
_symmetry.space_group_name_H-M   'P 1'
#
loop_
_entity.id
_entity.type
_entity.pdbx_description
1 polymer ?
#
loop_
_entity_poly.entity_id
_entity_poly.type
_entity_poly.pdbx_seq_one_letter_code
_entity_poly.pdbx_strand_id
1 'polypeptide(L)'
;MKPKSLKKYKKDLLWIFRSVGLISVLLSGIIYTSVKISNSLYQDKQISGQNQPLAPVNRLIGFQTLAKFRIEDLDFELQKKIYSSTVESAELVNRSAVLVDDSVLENHDGELTSGQSDPQVPAPVKILAKEQTGHTSDFVSGYSDDNKYYQSPYYYNDRVYMPILDSPTIYLKNERTSSDIGLNNYQGWIAVGHARVNSRVSVFNYRATDELLAKFNNLPDRLIFTMSIDLYQANPAMINETLKEYSPDFVILSNADSKTMKQLVFPSSVKKLTIKSNILDRFNFSLVNSEIQELELYTPNLTEYNPLALNPKTHLIFDADYSTRFLSINLYGAQLTNQQALAALEDVFVHRYYERALQGSFVGGYISSLVLSDTGITSLNNLVIKNINPNYDSYTMSVKYHSNDSGQIELLKTTAWKTPTPTPTPTPTPTPDQAAAPGDGRVNVEDKDLRLLVSSEVPVNAEVLINVVSKYLYNNTRVNILDISKSLLKSGSLVDVANSLKAKIPYLNVVI
;
A
#
# COMPACT_ATOMS: atom_id res chain seq x y z
N MET A 1 -13.67 71.68 18.52
CA MET A 1 -13.24 71.61 17.10
C MET A 1 -14.20 70.68 16.35
N LYS A 2 -14.62 71.01 15.11
CA LYS A 2 -15.47 70.11 14.30
C LYS A 2 -14.60 69.08 13.54
N PRO A 3 -14.96 67.79 13.47
CA PRO A 3 -14.17 66.79 12.75
C PRO A 3 -14.24 67.02 11.23
N LYS A 4 -13.08 66.94 10.55
CA LYS A 4 -12.99 67.07 9.09
C LYS A 4 -13.50 65.79 8.40
N SER A 5 -14.27 65.95 7.32
CA SER A 5 -15.05 64.86 6.73
C SER A 5 -14.20 63.74 6.09
N LEU A 6 -14.64 62.49 6.26
CA LEU A 6 -13.99 61.26 5.77
C LEU A 6 -13.88 61.12 4.24
N LYS A 7 -14.37 62.08 3.44
CA LYS A 7 -14.47 61.98 1.98
C LYS A 7 -13.12 61.92 1.25
N LYS A 8 -12.02 62.40 1.84
CA LYS A 8 -10.70 62.44 1.18
C LYS A 8 -10.09 61.04 0.96
N TYR A 9 -10.31 60.10 1.88
CA TYR A 9 -9.65 58.78 1.87
C TYR A 9 -10.34 57.70 1.02
N LYS A 10 -11.51 58.00 0.42
CA LYS A 10 -12.29 56.98 -0.31
C LYS A 10 -11.59 56.48 -1.59
N LYS A 11 -10.71 57.29 -2.19
CA LYS A 11 -9.95 56.90 -3.39
C LYS A 11 -8.73 56.04 -3.04
N ASP A 12 -8.06 56.36 -1.94
CA ASP A 12 -6.87 55.65 -1.46
C ASP A 12 -7.24 54.27 -0.86
N LEU A 13 -8.35 54.19 -0.10
CA LEU A 13 -8.90 52.91 0.35
C LEU A 13 -9.21 51.98 -0.83
N LEU A 14 -9.80 52.49 -1.92
CA LEU A 14 -10.18 51.67 -3.07
C LEU A 14 -8.97 51.10 -3.83
N TRP A 15 -7.82 51.78 -3.74
CA TRP A 15 -6.55 51.27 -4.27
C TRP A 15 -5.97 50.16 -3.37
N ILE A 16 -5.97 50.38 -2.05
CA ILE A 16 -5.55 49.37 -1.06
C ILE A 16 -6.39 48.08 -1.19
N PHE A 17 -7.71 48.17 -1.31
CA PHE A 17 -8.57 46.98 -1.46
C PHE A 17 -8.33 46.22 -2.77
N ARG A 18 -7.92 46.90 -3.86
CA ARG A 18 -7.51 46.22 -5.11
C ARG A 18 -6.14 45.55 -5.01
N SER A 19 -5.22 46.13 -4.25
CA SER A 19 -3.90 45.53 -3.99
C SER A 19 -3.98 44.32 -3.05
N VAL A 20 -4.82 44.38 -2.01
CA VAL A 20 -5.03 43.25 -1.07
C VAL A 20 -5.75 42.09 -1.76
N GLY A 21 -6.77 42.37 -2.59
CA GLY A 21 -7.50 41.32 -3.33
C GLY A 21 -6.65 40.52 -4.32
N LEU A 22 -5.53 41.07 -4.80
CA LEU A 22 -4.57 40.38 -5.66
C LEU A 22 -3.54 39.54 -4.88
N ILE A 23 -3.32 39.85 -3.59
CA ILE A 23 -2.43 39.08 -2.70
C ILE A 23 -3.17 37.90 -2.07
N SER A 24 -4.47 38.02 -1.80
CA SER A 24 -5.30 36.92 -1.27
C SER A 24 -5.50 35.74 -2.24
N VAL A 25 -5.10 35.85 -3.52
CA VAL A 25 -5.09 34.72 -4.47
C VAL A 25 -3.79 33.92 -4.39
N LEU A 26 -2.76 34.42 -3.69
CA LEU A 26 -1.41 33.82 -3.65
C LEU A 26 -0.99 33.26 -2.27
N LEU A 27 -1.79 33.45 -1.21
CA LEU A 27 -1.41 33.10 0.17
C LEU A 27 -2.55 32.46 1.00
N SER A 28 -3.21 31.42 0.46
CA SER A 28 -4.17 30.61 1.20
C SER A 28 -3.48 29.51 2.01
N GLY A 29 -2.96 29.86 3.20
CA GLY A 29 -2.23 28.97 4.11
C GLY A 29 -2.75 29.04 5.56
N ILE A 30 -3.88 28.36 5.80
CA ILE A 30 -4.49 27.88 7.06
C ILE A 30 -3.88 28.37 8.40
N ILE A 31 -4.72 29.00 9.23
CA ILE A 31 -4.60 29.04 10.70
C ILE A 31 -5.76 28.24 11.30
N TYR A 32 -5.48 27.38 12.28
CA TYR A 32 -6.47 26.51 12.92
C TYR A 32 -6.74 26.95 14.37
N THR A 33 -8.02 26.98 14.78
CA THR A 33 -8.42 27.15 16.19
C THR A 33 -9.58 26.20 16.52
N SER A 34 -9.41 25.40 17.56
CA SER A 34 -10.34 24.34 17.97
C SER A 34 -11.36 24.81 19.02
N VAL A 35 -12.56 24.22 19.01
CA VAL A 35 -13.57 24.32 20.06
C VAL A 35 -14.11 22.92 20.38
N LYS A 36 -14.38 22.64 21.66
CA LYS A 36 -14.74 21.33 22.22
C LYS A 36 -16.09 21.41 22.92
N ILE A 37 -17.02 20.48 22.63
CA ILE A 37 -18.29 20.29 23.37
C ILE A 37 -18.53 18.77 23.55
N SER A 38 -19.27 18.38 24.59
CA SER A 38 -19.39 17.01 25.12
C SER A 38 -20.82 16.64 25.55
N ASN A 39 -21.06 15.33 25.83
CA ASN A 39 -22.23 14.72 26.51
C ASN A 39 -23.51 14.49 25.66
N SER A 40 -24.36 13.45 25.85
CA SER A 40 -24.35 12.28 26.78
C SER A 40 -25.54 11.28 26.62
N LEU A 41 -25.39 10.03 27.16
CA LEU A 41 -26.39 9.13 27.84
C LEU A 41 -27.47 8.28 27.07
N TYR A 42 -27.43 6.93 27.28
CA TYR A 42 -28.49 5.93 27.67
C TYR A 42 -29.77 5.69 26.80
N GLN A 43 -30.47 4.52 26.73
CA GLN A 43 -30.24 3.09 27.13
C GLN A 43 -31.30 2.09 26.51
N ASP A 44 -30.98 0.79 26.47
CA ASP A 44 -31.81 -0.46 26.61
C ASP A 44 -32.99 -0.94 25.68
N LYS A 45 -32.77 -2.16 25.10
CA LYS A 45 -33.61 -3.42 25.06
C LYS A 45 -34.97 -3.57 24.32
N GLN A 46 -35.07 -4.60 23.43
CA GLN A 46 -35.68 -5.96 23.66
C GLN A 46 -35.74 -6.83 22.36
N ILE A 47 -36.00 -8.16 22.45
CA ILE A 47 -35.81 -9.17 21.38
C ILE A 47 -37.04 -10.10 21.19
N SER A 48 -37.34 -10.49 19.94
CA SER A 48 -38.02 -11.74 19.49
C SER A 48 -37.81 -11.90 17.96
N GLY A 49 -37.79 -13.08 17.30
CA GLY A 49 -38.07 -14.46 17.72
C GLY A 49 -37.44 -15.52 16.75
N GLN A 50 -38.12 -16.63 16.43
CA GLN A 50 -37.57 -17.76 15.64
C GLN A 50 -38.35 -18.11 14.35
N ASN A 51 -37.66 -18.69 13.34
CA ASN A 51 -37.88 -20.08 12.86
C ASN A 51 -36.93 -20.52 11.72
N GLN A 52 -36.51 -21.79 11.75
CA GLN A 52 -35.68 -22.53 10.76
C GLN A 52 -36.59 -23.36 9.80
N PRO A 53 -36.15 -24.01 8.66
CA PRO A 53 -34.96 -24.88 8.60
C PRO A 53 -34.24 -25.19 7.25
N LEU A 54 -33.12 -25.94 7.39
CA LEU A 54 -32.51 -26.95 6.48
C LEU A 54 -31.79 -26.56 5.16
N ALA A 55 -30.66 -27.24 4.94
CA ALA A 55 -29.71 -27.07 3.83
C ALA A 55 -29.91 -28.09 2.68
N PRO A 56 -29.20 -27.93 1.54
CA PRO A 56 -28.08 -28.85 1.32
C PRO A 56 -26.81 -28.24 0.69
N VAL A 57 -25.69 -28.94 0.85
CA VAL A 57 -24.37 -28.58 0.31
C VAL A 57 -24.22 -29.07 -1.13
N ASN A 58 -23.73 -28.22 -2.04
CA ASN A 58 -23.23 -28.63 -3.35
C ASN A 58 -21.81 -28.09 -3.58
N ARG A 59 -20.85 -29.01 -3.81
CA ARG A 59 -19.51 -28.68 -4.32
C ARG A 59 -19.61 -28.35 -5.81
N LEU A 60 -18.92 -27.30 -6.27
CA LEU A 60 -18.70 -27.09 -7.71
C LEU A 60 -17.22 -26.87 -8.02
N ILE A 61 -16.82 -27.33 -9.20
CA ILE A 61 -15.45 -27.35 -9.71
C ILE A 61 -15.18 -26.03 -10.45
N GLY A 62 -14.05 -25.36 -10.15
CA GLY A 62 -13.71 -24.07 -10.75
C GLY A 62 -13.24 -24.17 -12.20
N PHE A 63 -13.83 -23.35 -13.08
CA PHE A 63 -13.32 -23.03 -14.41
C PHE A 63 -12.88 -21.55 -14.44
N GLN A 64 -11.75 -21.26 -15.09
CA GLN A 64 -11.25 -19.89 -15.29
C GLN A 64 -12.03 -19.17 -16.40
N THR A 65 -12.32 -17.87 -16.22
CA THR A 65 -12.99 -17.06 -17.26
C THR A 65 -12.24 -15.76 -17.56
N LEU A 66 -11.94 -15.54 -18.85
CA LEU A 66 -11.34 -14.31 -19.37
C LEU A 66 -12.44 -13.26 -19.66
N ALA A 67 -12.62 -12.29 -18.77
CA ALA A 67 -13.38 -11.05 -19.03
C ALA A 67 -12.90 -9.91 -18.12
N LYS A 68 -12.61 -8.73 -18.69
CA LYS A 68 -12.38 -7.48 -17.93
C LYS A 68 -13.70 -6.71 -17.84
N PHE A 69 -14.07 -6.28 -16.63
CA PHE A 69 -15.21 -5.41 -16.36
C PHE A 69 -14.72 -4.04 -15.88
N ARG A 70 -15.47 -2.99 -16.20
CA ARG A 70 -15.14 -1.61 -15.81
C ARG A 70 -16.31 -1.00 -15.02
N ILE A 71 -15.99 -0.43 -13.86
CA ILE A 71 -16.92 0.27 -12.96
C ILE A 71 -16.54 1.75 -13.01
N GLU A 72 -17.52 2.63 -13.24
CA GLU A 72 -17.32 4.08 -13.40
C GLU A 72 -18.29 4.90 -12.53
N ASP A 73 -17.81 6.06 -12.08
CA ASP A 73 -18.47 7.23 -11.48
C ASP A 73 -19.22 7.13 -10.13
N LEU A 74 -18.63 7.79 -9.12
CA LEU A 74 -19.33 8.49 -8.04
C LEU A 74 -19.53 9.96 -8.44
N ASP A 75 -20.72 10.51 -8.18
CA ASP A 75 -21.13 11.87 -8.54
C ASP A 75 -20.13 12.97 -8.12
N PHE A 76 -19.70 13.78 -9.10
CA PHE A 76 -18.71 14.85 -8.96
C PHE A 76 -19.16 15.99 -8.02
N GLU A 77 -20.45 16.34 -7.99
CA GLU A 77 -20.95 17.36 -7.05
C GLU A 77 -21.15 16.78 -5.63
N LEU A 78 -21.29 15.45 -5.50
CA LEU A 78 -21.25 14.78 -4.20
C LEU A 78 -19.82 14.76 -3.62
N GLN A 79 -18.81 14.41 -4.43
CA GLN A 79 -17.40 14.48 -4.03
C GLN A 79 -17.00 15.87 -3.52
N LYS A 80 -17.32 16.91 -4.29
CA LYS A 80 -17.03 18.31 -3.95
C LYS A 80 -17.63 18.76 -2.63
N LYS A 81 -18.80 18.21 -2.26
CA LYS A 81 -19.45 18.48 -0.98
C LYS A 81 -18.73 17.79 0.18
N ILE A 82 -18.33 16.52 0.00
CA ILE A 82 -17.57 15.72 0.98
C ILE A 82 -16.21 16.35 1.29
N TYR A 83 -15.47 16.81 0.28
CA TYR A 83 -14.16 17.47 0.47
C TYR A 83 -14.22 18.87 1.12
N SER A 84 -15.42 19.43 1.32
CA SER A 84 -15.61 20.79 1.86
C SER A 84 -16.04 20.84 3.33
N SER A 85 -16.41 19.71 3.93
CA SER A 85 -16.78 19.61 5.36
C SER A 85 -15.61 19.18 6.25
N THR A 86 -15.58 19.74 7.46
CA THR A 86 -14.51 19.65 8.46
C THR A 86 -13.99 18.24 8.78
N VAL A 87 -12.66 18.09 8.70
CA VAL A 87 -11.68 17.13 9.28
C VAL A 87 -12.08 15.72 9.77
N GLU A 88 -13.30 15.45 10.26
CA GLU A 88 -13.74 14.09 10.64
C GLU A 88 -14.11 13.21 9.42
N SER A 89 -14.12 13.76 8.20
CA SER A 89 -14.52 13.03 6.98
C SER A 89 -13.36 12.36 6.21
N ALA A 90 -12.09 12.58 6.62
CA ALA A 90 -10.93 12.14 5.85
C ALA A 90 -10.64 10.62 5.95
N GLU A 91 -11.00 9.98 7.06
CA GLU A 91 -10.75 8.54 7.28
C GLU A 91 -11.63 7.61 6.42
N LEU A 92 -12.75 8.11 5.88
CA LEU A 92 -13.73 7.30 5.16
C LEU A 92 -13.51 7.19 3.64
N VAL A 93 -12.57 7.95 3.07
CA VAL A 93 -12.38 8.04 1.60
C VAL A 93 -11.36 7.03 1.04
N ASN A 94 -10.53 6.41 1.89
CA ASN A 94 -9.54 5.41 1.45
C ASN A 94 -10.14 4.02 1.10
N ARG A 95 -11.46 3.83 1.27
CA ARG A 95 -12.17 2.57 1.00
C ARG A 95 -13.00 2.62 -0.29
N SER A 96 -12.36 2.71 -1.45
CA SER A 96 -13.03 2.43 -2.75
C SER A 96 -12.05 2.07 -3.87
N ALA A 97 -12.41 1.00 -4.61
CA ALA A 97 -11.81 0.49 -5.84
C ALA A 97 -10.38 -0.08 -5.77
N VAL A 98 -10.28 -1.42 -5.71
CA VAL A 98 -9.87 -2.31 -6.83
C VAL A 98 -10.22 -3.76 -6.41
N LEU A 99 -10.95 -4.51 -7.24
CA LEU A 99 -11.21 -5.94 -7.02
C LEU A 99 -10.80 -6.76 -8.24
N VAL A 100 -9.88 -7.71 -8.02
CA VAL A 100 -9.57 -8.82 -8.93
C VAL A 100 -9.34 -10.07 -8.06
N ASP A 101 -10.15 -11.10 -8.30
CA ASP A 101 -10.05 -12.48 -7.77
C ASP A 101 -10.14 -12.70 -6.24
N ASP A 102 -11.36 -12.57 -5.70
CA ASP A 102 -11.72 -13.02 -4.35
C ASP A 102 -11.74 -14.56 -4.23
N SER A 103 -10.54 -15.15 -4.14
CA SER A 103 -10.31 -16.44 -3.49
C SER A 103 -9.23 -16.38 -2.40
N VAL A 104 -8.41 -15.32 -2.34
CA VAL A 104 -7.49 -15.00 -1.22
C VAL A 104 -7.43 -13.48 -1.01
N LEU A 105 -8.55 -12.89 -0.61
CA LEU A 105 -8.58 -11.59 0.05
C LEU A 105 -9.37 -11.73 1.35
N GLU A 106 -8.66 -12.13 2.41
CA GLU A 106 -8.98 -11.55 3.71
C GLU A 106 -8.68 -10.04 3.61
N ASN A 107 -9.19 -9.21 4.53
CA ASN A 107 -8.65 -7.86 4.72
C ASN A 107 -7.24 -7.99 5.31
N HIS A 108 -6.26 -8.33 4.47
CA HIS A 108 -4.89 -8.70 4.85
C HIS A 108 -4.06 -7.54 5.41
N ASP A 109 -4.61 -6.32 5.40
CA ASP A 109 -4.09 -5.20 6.17
C ASP A 109 -4.17 -5.50 7.68
N GLY A 110 -5.15 -6.30 8.12
CA GLY A 110 -5.35 -6.71 9.51
C GLY A 110 -6.40 -5.88 10.26
N GLU A 111 -7.09 -4.96 9.59
CA GLU A 111 -8.19 -4.19 10.20
C GLU A 111 -9.30 -5.13 10.72
N LEU A 112 -9.54 -5.07 12.03
CA LEU A 112 -10.64 -5.74 12.69
C LEU A 112 -11.97 -5.32 12.07
N THR A 113 -12.64 -6.24 11.38
CA THR A 113 -13.99 -6.01 10.87
C THR A 113 -14.95 -5.91 12.06
N SER A 114 -15.56 -4.74 12.23
CA SER A 114 -16.48 -4.44 13.32
C SER A 114 -17.71 -5.34 13.25
N GLY A 115 -17.72 -6.45 13.99
CA GLY A 115 -18.82 -7.41 13.99
C GLY A 115 -18.46 -8.85 14.40
N GLN A 116 -17.18 -9.26 14.36
CA GLN A 116 -16.78 -10.57 14.89
C GLN A 116 -16.53 -10.49 16.40
N SER A 117 -17.27 -11.29 17.18
CA SER A 117 -17.24 -11.30 18.65
C SER A 117 -16.02 -12.01 19.25
N ASP A 118 -15.28 -12.76 18.44
CA ASP A 118 -13.95 -13.29 18.73
C ASP A 118 -13.27 -13.54 17.37
N PRO A 119 -12.42 -12.63 16.88
CA PRO A 119 -11.61 -12.91 15.70
C PRO A 119 -10.66 -14.07 16.06
N GLN A 120 -10.64 -15.14 15.26
CA GLN A 120 -9.56 -16.12 15.38
C GLN A 120 -8.26 -15.47 14.88
N VAL A 121 -7.57 -14.83 15.82
CA VAL A 121 -6.26 -14.24 15.61
C VAL A 121 -5.31 -15.33 15.08
N PRO A 122 -4.77 -15.19 13.85
CA PRO A 122 -3.85 -16.17 13.32
C PRO A 122 -2.64 -16.32 14.25
N ALA A 123 -2.37 -17.55 14.70
CA ALA A 123 -1.28 -17.83 15.61
C ALA A 123 0.07 -17.37 15.01
N PRO A 124 1.02 -16.89 15.83
CA PRO A 124 2.31 -16.42 15.32
C PRO A 124 3.03 -17.51 14.52
N VAL A 125 3.45 -17.19 13.29
CA VAL A 125 4.15 -18.13 12.39
C VAL A 125 5.58 -17.64 12.17
N LYS A 126 6.58 -18.49 12.45
CA LYS A 126 7.97 -18.20 12.08
C LYS A 126 8.15 -18.39 10.57
N ILE A 127 8.60 -17.34 9.88
CA ILE A 127 8.95 -17.33 8.47
C ILE A 127 10.47 -17.45 8.34
N LEU A 128 10.95 -18.47 7.62
CA LEU A 128 12.36 -18.75 7.38
C LEU A 128 12.89 -17.95 6.16
N ALA A 129 12.62 -16.64 6.18
CA ALA A 129 12.88 -15.77 5.04
C ALA A 129 14.36 -15.74 4.61
N LYS A 130 15.30 -15.96 5.55
CA LYS A 130 16.72 -15.92 5.24
C LYS A 130 17.19 -17.15 4.48
N GLU A 131 16.62 -18.31 4.78
CA GLU A 131 16.84 -19.55 4.03
C GLU A 131 16.17 -19.48 2.64
N GLN A 132 14.98 -18.89 2.57
CA GLN A 132 14.19 -18.79 1.34
C GLN A 132 14.77 -17.79 0.32
N THR A 133 15.23 -16.63 0.80
CA THR A 133 15.66 -15.50 -0.06
C THR A 133 17.16 -15.27 -0.07
N GLY A 134 17.90 -15.69 0.96
CA GLY A 134 19.30 -15.28 1.19
C GLY A 134 19.48 -13.82 1.61
N HIS A 135 18.42 -12.99 1.56
CA HIS A 135 18.47 -11.54 1.78
C HIS A 135 17.76 -11.14 3.07
N THR A 136 16.43 -11.20 3.12
CA THR A 136 15.61 -10.82 4.28
C THR A 136 15.85 -11.76 5.48
N SER A 137 16.03 -11.20 6.67
CA SER A 137 16.14 -11.92 7.94
C SER A 137 14.89 -12.74 8.27
N ASP A 138 15.06 -13.88 8.95
CA ASP A 138 13.94 -14.65 9.53
C ASP A 138 13.08 -13.77 10.46
N PHE A 139 11.76 -13.88 10.35
CA PHE A 139 10.82 -13.09 11.16
C PHE A 139 9.65 -13.92 11.67
N VAL A 140 8.82 -13.34 12.55
CA VAL A 140 7.58 -13.95 13.04
C VAL A 140 6.41 -13.09 12.60
N SER A 141 5.53 -13.65 11.78
CA SER A 141 4.31 -13.02 11.29
C SER A 141 3.11 -13.34 12.19
N GLY A 142 2.02 -12.58 12.03
CA GLY A 142 0.82 -12.67 12.85
C GLY A 142 0.82 -11.62 13.96
N TYR A 143 -0.08 -11.80 14.92
CA TYR A 143 -0.21 -10.88 16.05
C TYR A 143 0.80 -11.17 17.16
N SER A 144 1.20 -10.13 17.87
CA SER A 144 2.17 -10.17 18.97
C SER A 144 1.84 -9.10 20.01
N ASP A 145 2.50 -9.19 21.17
CA ASP A 145 2.38 -8.23 22.28
C ASP A 145 0.91 -8.03 22.72
N ASP A 146 0.30 -9.12 23.21
CA ASP A 146 -1.12 -9.19 23.63
C ASP A 146 -2.12 -8.74 22.55
N ASN A 147 -1.87 -9.19 21.31
CA ASN A 147 -2.62 -8.84 20.09
C ASN A 147 -2.61 -7.34 19.74
N LYS A 148 -1.66 -6.57 20.27
CA LYS A 148 -1.51 -5.15 19.96
C LYS A 148 -0.88 -4.90 18.58
N TYR A 149 0.04 -5.77 18.15
CA TYR A 149 0.84 -5.56 16.94
C TYR A 149 0.80 -6.73 15.95
N TYR A 150 0.42 -6.45 14.71
CA TYR A 150 0.38 -7.39 13.59
C TYR A 150 1.61 -7.23 12.68
N GLN A 151 2.36 -8.30 12.48
CA GLN A 151 3.39 -8.41 11.45
C GLN A 151 2.83 -9.16 10.23
N SER A 152 2.86 -8.53 9.06
CA SER A 152 2.40 -9.19 7.82
C SER A 152 3.24 -10.45 7.53
N PRO A 153 2.62 -11.57 7.10
CA PRO A 153 3.35 -12.75 6.62
C PRO A 153 3.96 -12.54 5.22
N TYR A 154 3.59 -11.46 4.54
CA TYR A 154 3.95 -11.22 3.15
C TYR A 154 5.15 -10.30 2.97
N TYR A 155 5.50 -9.48 3.96
CA TYR A 155 6.65 -8.57 3.88
C TYR A 155 7.25 -8.30 5.27
N TYR A 156 8.50 -7.88 5.29
CA TYR A 156 9.22 -7.54 6.52
C TYR A 156 10.20 -6.39 6.28
N ASN A 157 10.05 -5.31 7.06
CA ASN A 157 10.99 -4.19 7.07
C ASN A 157 12.28 -4.57 7.80
N ASP A 158 13.23 -5.15 7.08
CA ASP A 158 14.48 -5.65 7.66
C ASP A 158 15.44 -4.49 8.01
N ARG A 159 15.16 -3.82 9.13
CA ARG A 159 15.89 -2.64 9.63
C ARG A 159 17.21 -3.02 10.30
N VAL A 160 18.15 -3.49 9.49
CA VAL A 160 19.47 -3.99 9.91
C VAL A 160 20.41 -2.93 10.50
N TYR A 161 20.12 -1.63 10.32
CA TYR A 161 20.96 -0.51 10.75
C TYR A 161 20.28 0.41 11.78
N MET A 162 18.98 0.70 11.61
CA MET A 162 18.14 1.51 12.51
C MET A 162 16.81 0.79 12.82
N PRO A 163 16.82 -0.26 13.65
CA PRO A 163 15.60 -0.88 14.15
C PRO A 163 14.79 0.12 14.99
N ILE A 164 13.47 -0.05 15.02
CA ILE A 164 12.55 0.82 15.77
C ILE A 164 11.75 0.03 16.80
N LEU A 165 11.30 0.73 17.84
CA LEU A 165 10.18 0.26 18.65
C LEU A 165 8.88 0.34 17.81
N ASP A 166 7.87 -0.43 18.20
CA ASP A 166 6.58 -0.40 17.52
C ASP A 166 5.80 0.86 17.92
N SER A 167 5.21 1.56 16.95
CA SER A 167 4.50 2.81 17.20
C SER A 167 3.27 2.58 18.09
N PRO A 168 2.92 3.47 19.04
CA PRO A 168 1.69 3.33 19.82
C PRO A 168 0.42 3.71 19.04
N THR A 169 0.53 4.29 17.85
CA THR A 169 -0.61 4.85 17.08
C THR A 169 -1.05 4.01 15.88
N ILE A 170 -0.31 2.96 15.52
CA ILE A 170 -0.67 2.00 14.48
C ILE A 170 -0.50 0.58 14.99
N TYR A 171 -1.35 -0.34 14.53
CA TYR A 171 -1.29 -1.76 14.91
C TYR A 171 -0.31 -2.57 14.06
N LEU A 172 0.25 -2.00 12.98
CA LEU A 172 1.25 -2.69 12.18
C LEU A 172 2.62 -2.64 12.87
N LYS A 173 3.26 -3.80 12.99
CA LYS A 173 4.58 -3.98 13.61
C LYS A 173 5.67 -3.46 12.68
N ASN A 174 6.71 -2.84 13.23
CA ASN A 174 7.91 -2.40 12.48
C ASN A 174 7.61 -1.39 11.33
N GLU A 175 6.53 -0.63 11.47
CA GLU A 175 6.06 0.43 10.58
C GLU A 175 6.22 1.81 11.24
N ARG A 176 6.23 2.88 10.43
CA ARG A 176 6.14 4.26 10.88
C ARG A 176 4.91 4.97 10.31
N THR A 177 4.36 5.91 11.08
CA THR A 177 3.25 6.73 10.58
C THR A 177 3.73 7.81 9.61
N SER A 178 2.81 8.31 8.79
CA SER A 178 2.97 9.54 8.00
C SER A 178 3.51 10.72 8.82
N SER A 179 3.08 10.87 10.08
CA SER A 179 3.58 11.91 11.01
C SER A 179 5.05 11.69 11.36
N ASP A 180 5.42 10.45 11.71
CA ASP A 180 6.81 10.08 12.03
C ASP A 180 7.72 10.32 10.81
N ILE A 181 7.28 9.88 9.64
CA ILE A 181 7.99 10.09 8.38
C ILE A 181 8.14 11.59 8.13
N GLY A 182 7.07 12.39 8.22
CA GLY A 182 7.12 13.84 8.03
C GLY A 182 8.13 14.54 8.95
N LEU A 183 8.18 14.17 10.22
CA LEU A 183 9.06 14.77 11.24
C LEU A 183 10.49 14.17 11.29
N ASN A 184 10.75 13.09 10.54
CA ASN A 184 11.95 12.24 10.70
C ASN A 184 12.02 11.57 12.09
N ASN A 185 10.89 11.23 12.68
CA ASN A 185 10.86 10.42 13.89
C ASN A 185 11.19 8.94 13.57
N TYR A 186 11.84 8.28 14.51
CA TYR A 186 12.10 6.85 14.53
C TYR A 186 11.84 6.38 15.96
N GLN A 187 10.77 5.64 16.20
CA GLN A 187 10.35 5.31 17.55
C GLN A 187 11.46 4.53 18.29
N GLY A 188 11.85 5.01 19.48
CA GLY A 188 13.02 4.49 20.21
C GLY A 188 14.34 5.22 19.93
N TRP A 189 14.37 6.20 19.04
CA TRP A 189 15.53 7.07 18.80
C TRP A 189 15.21 8.53 19.16
N ILE A 190 16.17 9.22 19.78
CA ILE A 190 16.08 10.64 20.10
C ILE A 190 17.07 11.41 19.23
N ALA A 191 16.59 12.39 18.48
CA ALA A 191 17.44 13.34 17.75
C ALA A 191 18.07 14.35 18.72
N VAL A 192 19.41 14.48 18.70
CA VAL A 192 20.19 15.34 19.60
C VAL A 192 21.26 16.14 18.83
N GLY A 193 21.66 17.29 19.37
CA GLY A 193 22.77 18.09 18.84
C GLY A 193 22.50 18.71 17.46
N HIS A 194 21.30 19.25 17.24
CA HIS A 194 20.91 19.81 15.94
C HIS A 194 21.66 21.12 15.61
N ALA A 195 22.40 21.13 14.51
CA ALA A 195 23.13 22.27 13.97
C ALA A 195 22.79 22.50 12.49
N ARG A 196 22.77 23.76 12.06
CA ARG A 196 22.59 24.14 10.65
C ARG A 196 23.96 24.49 10.06
N VAL A 197 24.41 23.72 9.07
CA VAL A 197 25.69 23.94 8.36
C VAL A 197 25.54 25.09 7.35
N ASN A 198 24.44 25.09 6.59
CA ASN A 198 24.06 26.17 5.69
C ASN A 198 22.53 26.20 5.51
N SER A 199 21.99 27.02 4.61
CA SER A 199 20.54 27.13 4.40
C SER A 199 19.84 25.83 3.97
N ARG A 200 20.59 24.83 3.47
CA ARG A 200 20.08 23.56 2.92
C ARG A 200 20.48 22.34 3.72
N VAL A 201 21.61 22.41 4.43
CA VAL A 201 22.21 21.28 5.15
C VAL A 201 22.07 21.50 6.65
N SER A 202 21.41 20.57 7.32
CA SER A 202 21.38 20.47 8.78
C SER A 202 21.93 19.12 9.22
N VAL A 203 22.61 19.09 10.36
CA VAL A 203 23.24 17.88 10.92
C VAL A 203 22.79 17.70 12.37
N PHE A 204 22.65 16.45 12.78
CA PHE A 204 22.26 16.04 14.13
C PHE A 204 22.65 14.57 14.33
N ASN A 205 22.44 14.04 15.53
CA ASN A 205 22.67 12.62 15.81
C ASN A 205 21.37 11.97 16.28
N TYR A 206 21.11 10.72 15.90
CA TYR A 206 20.18 9.89 16.68
C TYR A 206 20.94 9.15 17.77
N ARG A 207 20.35 9.10 18.96
CA ARG A 207 20.77 8.22 20.07
C ARG A 207 19.62 7.28 20.40
N ALA A 208 19.89 6.00 20.60
CA ALA A 208 18.90 5.03 21.07
C ALA A 208 18.38 5.43 22.47
N THR A 209 17.14 5.04 22.79
CA THR A 209 16.64 5.03 24.17
C THR A 209 17.04 3.75 24.88
N ASP A 210 17.07 3.77 26.21
CA ASP A 210 17.29 2.58 27.05
C ASP A 210 16.28 1.47 26.72
N GLU A 211 15.03 1.83 26.38
CA GLU A 211 13.98 0.92 25.92
C GLU A 211 14.33 0.24 24.58
N LEU A 212 14.87 0.99 23.61
CA LEU A 212 15.30 0.43 22.33
C LEU A 212 16.50 -0.50 22.51
N LEU A 213 17.49 -0.09 23.32
CA LEU A 213 18.66 -0.93 23.66
C LEU A 213 18.24 -2.22 24.38
N ALA A 214 17.25 -2.16 25.28
CA ALA A 214 16.73 -3.33 25.99
C ALA A 214 15.89 -4.26 25.08
N LYS A 215 15.13 -3.73 24.13
CA LYS A 215 14.41 -4.55 23.13
C LYS A 215 15.36 -5.24 22.17
N PHE A 216 16.43 -4.54 21.75
CA PHE A 216 17.42 -5.02 20.80
C PHE A 216 18.79 -5.18 21.48
N ASN A 217 18.95 -6.22 22.31
CA ASN A 217 20.16 -6.48 23.13
C ASN A 217 21.52 -6.45 22.40
N ASN A 218 21.54 -6.53 21.07
CA ASN A 218 22.75 -6.47 20.23
C ASN A 218 22.96 -5.10 19.54
N LEU A 219 22.07 -4.13 19.76
CA LEU A 219 22.18 -2.78 19.22
C LEU A 219 23.29 -2.03 19.99
N PRO A 220 24.38 -1.61 19.36
CA PRO A 220 25.42 -0.85 20.05
C PRO A 220 24.88 0.51 20.48
N ASP A 221 25.18 0.92 21.71
CA ASP A 221 24.99 2.31 22.16
C ASP A 221 25.98 3.21 21.40
N ARG A 222 25.50 3.79 20.30
CA ARG A 222 26.22 4.69 19.41
C ARG A 222 25.34 5.85 18.99
N LEU A 223 25.97 6.96 18.69
CA LEU A 223 25.34 8.03 17.92
C LEU A 223 25.35 7.66 16.44
N ILE A 224 24.24 7.90 15.75
CA ILE A 224 24.14 7.79 14.29
C ILE A 224 24.19 9.20 13.73
N PHE A 225 25.31 9.57 13.12
CA PHE A 225 25.53 10.92 12.62
C PHE A 225 24.73 11.15 11.34
N THR A 226 23.75 12.05 11.42
CA THR A 226 22.73 12.26 10.41
C THR A 226 22.88 13.61 9.73
N MET A 227 22.79 13.62 8.40
CA MET A 227 22.75 14.83 7.59
C MET A 227 21.43 14.90 6.82
N SER A 228 20.70 16.00 6.99
CA SER A 228 19.47 16.32 6.23
C SER A 228 19.76 17.44 5.22
N ILE A 229 19.38 17.21 3.96
CA ILE A 229 19.77 18.02 2.81
C ILE A 229 18.54 18.36 1.96
N ASP A 230 18.26 19.66 1.76
CA ASP A 230 17.30 20.13 0.76
C ASP A 230 17.98 20.35 -0.60
N LEU A 231 17.65 19.47 -1.55
CA LEU A 231 18.20 19.43 -2.90
C LEU A 231 17.53 20.40 -3.89
N TYR A 232 16.48 21.14 -3.52
CA TYR A 232 15.77 22.04 -4.43
C TYR A 232 16.71 23.10 -5.04
N GLN A 233 17.16 22.93 -6.29
CA GLN A 233 18.20 23.77 -6.93
C GLN A 233 19.58 23.74 -6.21
N ALA A 234 19.93 22.64 -5.55
CA ALA A 234 21.26 22.45 -4.98
C ALA A 234 22.32 22.20 -6.07
N ASN A 235 23.57 22.60 -5.81
CA ASN A 235 24.71 22.25 -6.66
C ASN A 235 25.27 20.87 -6.21
N PRO A 236 25.21 19.81 -7.05
CA PRO A 236 25.66 18.47 -6.66
C PRO A 236 27.13 18.41 -6.23
N ALA A 237 28.01 19.23 -6.82
CA ALA A 237 29.43 19.25 -6.45
C ALA A 237 29.63 19.69 -4.98
N MET A 238 28.96 20.77 -4.58
CA MET A 238 28.97 21.27 -3.19
C MET A 238 28.37 20.24 -2.22
N ILE A 239 27.32 19.52 -2.63
CA ILE A 239 26.74 18.44 -1.81
C ILE A 239 27.72 17.28 -1.65
N ASN A 240 28.42 16.86 -2.71
CA ASN A 240 29.43 15.80 -2.64
C ASN A 240 30.63 16.19 -1.77
N GLU A 241 31.10 17.44 -1.87
CA GLU A 241 32.13 17.97 -0.97
C GLU A 241 31.66 17.95 0.49
N THR A 242 30.44 18.41 0.76
CA THR A 242 29.84 18.40 2.11
C THR A 242 29.69 16.97 2.65
N LEU A 243 29.17 16.04 1.85
CA LEU A 243 29.04 14.63 2.23
C LEU A 243 30.40 14.01 2.55
N LYS A 244 31.43 14.31 1.76
CA LYS A 244 32.80 13.83 1.97
C LYS A 244 33.44 14.42 3.24
N GLU A 245 33.30 15.73 3.46
CA GLU A 245 33.85 16.44 4.62
C GLU A 245 33.28 15.89 5.93
N TYR A 246 31.96 15.76 6.00
CA TYR A 246 31.26 15.34 7.21
C TYR A 246 31.17 13.82 7.38
N SER A 247 31.21 13.05 6.29
CA SER A 247 31.11 11.58 6.28
C SER A 247 29.97 11.02 7.17
N PRO A 248 28.70 11.44 6.94
CA PRO A 248 27.57 10.99 7.76
C PRO A 248 27.32 9.49 7.65
N ASP A 249 26.71 8.91 8.69
CA ASP A 249 26.18 7.54 8.71
C ASP A 249 24.82 7.44 8.01
N PHE A 250 24.00 8.48 8.16
CA PHE A 250 22.63 8.53 7.66
C PHE A 250 22.40 9.84 6.89
N VAL A 251 21.91 9.73 5.65
CA VAL A 251 21.54 10.89 4.82
C VAL A 251 20.04 10.92 4.57
N ILE A 252 19.43 12.08 4.78
CA ILE A 252 18.03 12.38 4.45
C ILE A 252 18.04 13.43 3.33
N LEU A 253 17.43 13.09 2.18
CA LEU A 253 17.33 13.97 1.02
C LEU A 253 15.89 14.42 0.82
N SER A 254 15.67 15.74 0.80
CA SER A 254 14.39 16.36 0.47
C SER A 254 14.45 17.03 -0.90
N ASN A 255 13.33 17.05 -1.63
CA ASN A 255 13.21 17.69 -2.95
C ASN A 255 14.22 17.18 -4.00
N ALA A 256 14.58 15.89 -3.91
CA ALA A 256 15.51 15.23 -4.82
C ALA A 256 14.93 15.12 -6.24
N ASP A 257 15.66 15.58 -7.26
CA ASP A 257 15.31 15.33 -8.67
C ASP A 257 16.27 14.33 -9.33
N SER A 258 15.80 13.69 -10.40
CA SER A 258 16.51 12.62 -11.13
C SER A 258 17.88 13.07 -11.70
N LYS A 259 18.04 14.35 -12.07
CA LYS A 259 19.32 14.90 -12.59
C LYS A 259 20.30 15.17 -11.45
N THR A 260 19.82 15.67 -10.32
CA THR A 260 20.64 15.92 -9.12
C THR A 260 21.10 14.60 -8.50
N MET A 261 20.19 13.65 -8.29
CA MET A 261 20.49 12.33 -7.72
C MET A 261 21.58 11.58 -8.48
N LYS A 262 21.55 11.63 -9.82
CA LYS A 262 22.54 10.97 -10.69
C LYS A 262 23.98 11.51 -10.53
N GLN A 263 24.15 12.69 -9.94
CA GLN A 263 25.45 13.33 -9.70
C GLN A 263 25.93 13.19 -8.24
N LEU A 264 25.12 12.64 -7.33
CA LEU A 264 25.51 12.47 -5.93
C LEU A 264 26.43 11.25 -5.76
N VAL A 265 27.44 11.41 -4.90
CA VAL A 265 28.38 10.36 -4.52
C VAL A 265 28.35 10.22 -3.00
N PHE A 266 27.76 9.12 -2.52
CA PHE A 266 27.68 8.83 -1.10
C PHE A 266 29.01 8.22 -0.60
N PRO A 267 29.61 8.73 0.49
CA PRO A 267 30.77 8.10 1.10
C PRO A 267 30.39 6.75 1.74
N SER A 268 31.37 5.87 1.90
CA SER A 268 31.18 4.51 2.46
C SER A 268 30.75 4.49 3.94
N SER A 269 30.74 5.64 4.61
CA SER A 269 30.13 5.83 5.93
C SER A 269 28.60 5.71 5.87
N VAL A 270 27.96 6.12 4.77
CA VAL A 270 26.50 6.17 4.67
C VAL A 270 25.94 4.75 4.63
N LYS A 271 25.29 4.34 5.73
CA LYS A 271 24.61 3.05 5.89
C LYS A 271 23.10 3.17 5.72
N LYS A 272 22.52 4.37 5.87
CA LYS A 272 21.10 4.62 5.64
C LYS A 272 20.90 5.80 4.69
N LEU A 273 19.93 5.68 3.79
CA LEU A 273 19.50 6.75 2.90
C LEU A 273 17.97 6.85 2.90
N THR A 274 17.44 8.04 3.16
CA THR A 274 16.01 8.35 3.03
C THR A 274 15.82 9.39 1.94
N ILE A 275 14.96 9.13 0.96
CA ILE A 275 14.65 10.09 -0.12
C ILE A 275 13.18 10.50 -0.02
N LYS A 276 12.94 11.82 0.06
CA LYS A 276 11.61 12.45 0.16
C LYS A 276 11.44 13.43 -1.00
N SER A 277 10.66 13.06 -2.00
CA SER A 277 10.51 13.91 -3.18
C SER A 277 9.27 13.62 -4.01
N ASN A 278 8.45 14.65 -4.19
CA ASN A 278 7.34 14.65 -5.15
C ASN A 278 7.81 14.95 -6.58
N ILE A 279 9.11 15.18 -6.83
CA ILE A 279 9.67 15.47 -8.16
C ILE A 279 10.67 14.41 -8.65
N LEU A 280 10.93 13.36 -7.86
CA LEU A 280 11.67 12.19 -8.33
C LEU A 280 10.70 11.24 -9.05
N ASP A 281 10.85 11.16 -10.37
CA ASP A 281 9.99 10.37 -11.26
C ASP A 281 10.65 9.06 -11.73
N ARG A 282 11.98 8.94 -11.65
CA ARG A 282 12.76 7.84 -12.26
C ARG A 282 13.94 7.40 -11.40
N PHE A 283 14.15 6.09 -11.31
CA PHE A 283 15.28 5.48 -10.61
C PHE A 283 16.51 5.39 -11.55
N ASN A 284 17.04 6.54 -11.97
CA ASN A 284 18.10 6.65 -13.00
C ASN A 284 19.50 7.01 -12.45
N PHE A 285 19.66 6.94 -11.12
CA PHE A 285 20.93 7.02 -10.40
C PHE A 285 21.39 5.60 -10.02
N SER A 286 22.63 5.44 -9.53
CA SER A 286 23.16 4.13 -9.14
C SER A 286 23.76 4.17 -7.74
N LEU A 287 23.32 3.23 -6.92
CA LEU A 287 23.77 2.92 -5.56
C LEU A 287 24.44 1.53 -5.50
N VAL A 288 24.74 0.90 -6.64
CA VAL A 288 25.28 -0.48 -6.71
C VAL A 288 26.61 -0.65 -5.98
N ASN A 289 27.45 0.40 -5.98
CA ASN A 289 28.73 0.45 -5.26
C ASN A 289 28.63 1.19 -3.91
N SER A 290 27.42 1.48 -3.43
CA SER A 290 27.21 2.12 -2.12
C SER A 290 27.27 1.08 -1.00
N GLU A 291 27.64 1.53 0.19
CA GLU A 291 27.62 0.73 1.42
C GLU A 291 26.30 0.91 2.20
N ILE A 292 25.24 1.36 1.52
CA ILE A 292 23.92 1.62 2.09
C ILE A 292 23.25 0.28 2.40
N GLN A 293 22.90 0.10 3.67
CA GLN A 293 22.23 -1.07 4.22
C GLN A 293 20.70 -0.89 4.21
N GLU A 294 20.21 0.33 4.41
CA GLU A 294 18.77 0.66 4.41
C GLU A 294 18.45 1.81 3.45
N LEU A 295 17.47 1.62 2.56
CA LEU A 295 16.94 2.65 1.66
C LEU A 295 15.44 2.83 1.86
N GLU A 296 15.02 4.08 2.08
CA GLU A 296 13.62 4.51 2.21
C GLU A 296 13.22 5.45 1.06
N LEU A 297 12.09 5.18 0.41
CA LEU A 297 11.62 5.91 -0.79
C LEU A 297 10.21 6.49 -0.61
N TYR A 298 10.18 7.75 -0.19
CA TYR A 298 9.00 8.58 0.02
C TYR A 298 8.79 9.50 -1.19
N THR A 299 8.53 8.88 -2.34
CA THR A 299 8.65 9.50 -3.66
C THR A 299 7.50 9.06 -4.58
N PRO A 300 6.25 9.53 -4.37
CA PRO A 300 5.04 8.90 -4.91
C PRO A 300 4.96 8.80 -6.45
N ASN A 301 5.78 9.56 -7.18
CA ASN A 301 5.89 9.54 -8.64
C ASN A 301 6.89 8.51 -9.18
N LEU A 302 7.66 7.85 -8.31
CA LEU A 302 8.71 6.87 -8.65
C LEU A 302 8.12 5.45 -8.77
N THR A 303 7.42 5.17 -9.87
CA THR A 303 6.72 3.88 -10.06
C THR A 303 7.54 2.82 -10.81
N GLU A 304 8.77 3.14 -11.23
CA GLU A 304 9.66 2.24 -11.97
C GLU A 304 10.92 1.87 -11.16
N TYR A 305 11.21 0.58 -11.03
CA TYR A 305 12.41 0.06 -10.36
C TYR A 305 13.47 -0.40 -11.36
N ASN A 306 14.73 -0.03 -11.15
CA ASN A 306 15.86 -0.61 -11.88
C ASN A 306 16.72 -1.48 -10.94
N PRO A 307 16.68 -2.82 -11.04
CA PRO A 307 17.47 -3.70 -10.17
C PRO A 307 18.98 -3.55 -10.34
N LEU A 308 19.46 -3.04 -11.49
CA LEU A 308 20.89 -2.78 -11.71
C LEU A 308 21.40 -1.54 -10.96
N ALA A 309 20.49 -0.75 -10.39
CA ALA A 309 20.81 0.51 -9.73
C ALA A 309 20.99 0.39 -8.22
N LEU A 310 20.67 -0.75 -7.59
CA LEU A 310 20.80 -0.94 -6.15
C LEU A 310 21.90 -1.97 -5.81
N ASN A 311 22.53 -1.82 -4.65
CA ASN A 311 23.42 -2.87 -4.13
C ASN A 311 22.53 -4.05 -3.68
N PRO A 312 22.81 -5.31 -4.07
CA PRO A 312 22.03 -6.47 -3.64
C PRO A 312 21.88 -6.62 -2.11
N LYS A 313 22.77 -6.00 -1.32
CA LYS A 313 22.71 -6.00 0.16
C LYS A 313 21.90 -4.85 0.77
N THR A 314 21.44 -3.88 -0.02
CA THR A 314 20.58 -2.80 0.50
C THR A 314 19.17 -3.32 0.71
N HIS A 315 18.63 -3.16 1.91
CA HIS A 315 17.25 -3.47 2.25
C HIS A 315 16.33 -2.29 1.90
N LEU A 316 15.28 -2.54 1.12
CA LEU A 316 14.23 -1.56 0.85
C LEU A 316 13.22 -1.56 1.99
N ILE A 317 13.15 -0.44 2.71
CA ILE A 317 12.22 -0.23 3.82
C ILE A 317 10.95 0.44 3.29
N PHE A 318 9.80 -0.11 3.65
CA PHE A 318 8.48 0.33 3.21
C PHE A 318 7.59 0.58 4.43
N ASP A 319 7.39 1.86 4.76
CA ASP A 319 6.32 2.31 5.68
C ASP A 319 5.01 2.58 4.89
N ALA A 320 3.91 1.93 5.27
CA ALA A 320 2.68 1.79 4.49
C ALA A 320 1.96 3.11 4.12
N ASP A 321 1.99 4.11 5.01
CA ASP A 321 1.32 5.40 4.82
C ASP A 321 1.88 6.25 3.67
N TYR A 322 3.14 6.03 3.29
CA TYR A 322 3.93 7.04 2.57
C TYR A 322 4.95 6.49 1.58
N SER A 323 5.29 5.21 1.67
CA SER A 323 6.31 4.59 0.83
C SER A 323 5.79 4.31 -0.57
N THR A 324 6.70 4.39 -1.53
CA THR A 324 6.34 4.18 -2.94
C THR A 324 6.44 2.69 -3.27
N ARG A 325 5.35 2.14 -3.84
CA ARG A 325 5.35 0.81 -4.46
C ARG A 325 5.74 0.93 -5.93
N PHE A 326 6.69 0.13 -6.37
CA PHE A 326 7.04 0.03 -7.77
C PHE A 326 5.98 -0.79 -8.51
N LEU A 327 5.62 -0.35 -9.72
CA LEU A 327 4.60 -0.96 -10.57
C LEU A 327 5.19 -1.55 -11.87
N SER A 328 6.43 -1.20 -12.20
CA SER A 328 7.20 -1.80 -13.29
C SER A 328 8.68 -1.98 -12.93
N ILE A 329 9.31 -2.99 -13.54
CA ILE A 329 10.77 -3.12 -13.58
C ILE A 329 11.22 -2.47 -14.89
N ASN A 330 12.19 -1.56 -14.82
CA ASN A 330 12.73 -0.86 -15.98
C ASN A 330 14.23 -1.20 -16.17
N LEU A 331 14.52 -1.94 -17.24
CA LEU A 331 15.86 -2.27 -17.71
C LEU A 331 16.21 -1.54 -19.03
N TYR A 332 15.43 -0.54 -19.43
CA TYR A 332 15.55 0.15 -20.72
C TYR A 332 16.99 0.55 -21.09
N GLY A 333 17.42 0.16 -22.29
CA GLY A 333 18.75 0.49 -22.83
C GLY A 333 19.93 -0.22 -22.16
N ALA A 334 19.72 -1.01 -21.10
CA ALA A 334 20.78 -1.76 -20.44
C ALA A 334 21.29 -2.87 -21.37
N GLN A 335 22.56 -2.78 -21.78
CA GLN A 335 23.20 -3.78 -22.64
C GLN A 335 23.49 -5.05 -21.82
N LEU A 336 22.55 -5.99 -21.80
CA LEU A 336 22.58 -7.19 -20.97
C LEU A 336 22.65 -8.44 -21.81
N THR A 337 23.39 -9.44 -21.30
CA THR A 337 23.18 -10.83 -21.71
C THR A 337 21.92 -11.40 -21.06
N ASN A 338 21.34 -12.46 -21.66
CA ASN A 338 20.20 -13.18 -21.06
C ASN A 338 20.46 -13.60 -19.60
N GLN A 339 21.70 -13.97 -19.25
CA GLN A 339 22.07 -14.35 -17.88
C GLN A 339 22.08 -13.15 -16.92
N GLN A 340 22.54 -11.98 -17.37
CA GLN A 340 22.50 -10.76 -16.54
C GLN A 340 21.06 -10.25 -16.36
N ALA A 341 20.24 -10.31 -17.41
CA ALA A 341 18.82 -10.01 -17.30
C ALA A 341 18.10 -10.98 -16.36
N LEU A 342 18.40 -12.28 -16.43
CA LEU A 342 17.86 -13.29 -15.50
C LEU A 342 18.23 -12.96 -14.04
N ALA A 343 19.52 -12.75 -13.75
CA ALA A 343 19.99 -12.42 -12.41
C ALA A 343 19.36 -11.14 -11.85
N ALA A 344 19.13 -10.14 -12.70
CA ALA A 344 18.45 -8.89 -12.32
C ALA A 344 16.96 -9.10 -11.98
N LEU A 345 16.29 -10.10 -12.57
CA LEU A 345 14.92 -10.48 -12.20
C LEU A 345 14.89 -11.41 -10.98
N GLU A 346 15.90 -12.27 -10.79
CA GLU A 346 16.06 -13.10 -9.59
C GLU A 346 16.30 -12.23 -8.34
N ASP A 347 17.04 -11.13 -8.44
CA ASP A 347 17.17 -10.12 -7.37
C ASP A 347 15.79 -9.62 -6.90
N VAL A 348 14.91 -9.23 -7.84
CA VAL A 348 13.57 -8.72 -7.51
C VAL A 348 12.65 -9.81 -6.97
N PHE A 349 12.47 -10.90 -7.72
CA PHE A 349 11.38 -11.84 -7.46
C PHE A 349 11.73 -12.98 -6.49
N VAL A 350 13.03 -13.25 -6.26
CA VAL A 350 13.48 -14.31 -5.35
C VAL A 350 14.18 -13.71 -4.14
N HIS A 351 15.20 -12.88 -4.34
CA HIS A 351 15.97 -12.31 -3.22
C HIS A 351 15.17 -11.24 -2.47
N ARG A 352 14.40 -10.40 -3.15
CA ARG A 352 13.66 -9.29 -2.53
C ARG A 352 12.16 -9.55 -2.35
N TYR A 353 11.73 -10.81 -2.37
CA TYR A 353 10.32 -11.20 -2.28
C TYR A 353 9.58 -10.55 -1.09
N TYR A 354 10.22 -10.45 0.08
CA TYR A 354 9.66 -9.87 1.30
C TYR A 354 9.80 -8.34 1.42
N GLU A 355 10.31 -7.64 0.41
CA GLU A 355 10.37 -6.18 0.37
C GLU A 355 9.09 -5.62 -0.27
N ARG A 356 8.18 -5.06 0.53
CA ARG A 356 6.85 -4.62 0.07
C ARG A 356 6.88 -3.62 -1.10
N ALA A 357 7.93 -2.81 -1.21
CA ALA A 357 8.14 -1.90 -2.33
C ALA A 357 8.12 -2.60 -3.70
N LEU A 358 8.53 -3.87 -3.76
CA LEU A 358 8.68 -4.66 -4.99
C LEU A 358 7.54 -5.65 -5.27
N GLN A 359 6.46 -5.59 -4.47
CA GLN A 359 5.28 -6.47 -4.59
C GLN A 359 4.18 -5.92 -5.50
N GLY A 360 4.43 -4.83 -6.22
CA GLY A 360 3.42 -4.21 -7.09
C GLY A 360 2.26 -3.61 -6.31
N SER A 361 1.07 -3.62 -6.92
CA SER A 361 -0.15 -3.04 -6.35
C SER A 361 -0.54 -3.65 -5.00
N PHE A 362 -0.41 -4.97 -4.84
CA PHE A 362 -0.99 -5.72 -3.72
C PHE A 362 0.08 -6.19 -2.71
N VAL A 363 -0.30 -6.34 -1.45
CA VAL A 363 0.54 -6.97 -0.42
C VAL A 363 0.72 -8.45 -0.77
N GLY A 364 1.96 -8.96 -0.75
CA GLY A 364 2.28 -10.33 -1.19
C GLY A 364 2.16 -10.56 -2.69
N GLY A 365 1.94 -9.50 -3.48
CA GLY A 365 1.93 -9.53 -4.93
C GLY A 365 3.33 -9.52 -5.56
N TYR A 366 3.38 -9.17 -6.84
CA TYR A 366 4.61 -9.02 -7.63
C TYR A 366 4.44 -7.86 -8.63
N ILE A 367 5.56 -7.31 -9.11
CA ILE A 367 5.56 -6.35 -10.23
C ILE A 367 5.24 -7.10 -11.55
N SER A 368 4.16 -6.69 -12.23
CA SER A 368 3.64 -7.35 -13.44
C SER A 368 4.03 -6.68 -14.77
N SER A 369 4.75 -5.56 -14.74
CA SER A 369 5.21 -4.82 -15.93
C SER A 369 6.73 -4.81 -16.04
N LEU A 370 7.27 -5.00 -17.25
CA LEU A 370 8.71 -5.05 -17.51
C LEU A 370 9.10 -4.32 -18.80
N VAL A 371 10.01 -3.36 -18.69
CA VAL A 371 10.56 -2.63 -19.83
C VAL A 371 11.93 -3.20 -20.21
N LEU A 372 11.99 -3.93 -21.34
CA LEU A 372 13.21 -4.51 -21.93
C LEU A 372 13.67 -3.82 -23.22
N SER A 373 13.02 -2.75 -23.65
CA SER A 373 13.37 -2.10 -24.92
C SER A 373 14.82 -1.61 -24.94
N ASP A 374 15.46 -1.71 -26.10
CA ASP A 374 16.86 -1.36 -26.35
C ASP A 374 17.91 -2.13 -25.52
N THR A 375 17.54 -3.24 -24.87
CA THR A 375 18.49 -4.09 -24.10
C THR A 375 19.25 -5.12 -24.94
N GLY A 376 18.73 -5.46 -26.13
CA GLY A 376 19.17 -6.61 -26.93
C GLY A 376 18.51 -7.95 -26.52
N ILE A 377 17.75 -8.00 -25.42
CA ILE A 377 17.04 -9.19 -24.96
C ILE A 377 15.78 -9.40 -25.82
N THR A 378 15.76 -10.47 -26.61
CA THR A 378 14.61 -10.83 -27.47
C THR A 378 13.71 -11.91 -26.88
N SER A 379 14.15 -12.63 -25.84
CA SER A 379 13.35 -13.62 -25.10
C SER A 379 13.97 -13.95 -23.73
N LEU A 380 13.12 -14.15 -22.72
CA LEU A 380 13.51 -14.68 -21.40
C LEU A 380 12.66 -15.91 -21.06
N ASN A 381 12.98 -17.02 -21.71
CA ASN A 381 12.32 -18.30 -21.45
C ASN A 381 12.83 -18.93 -20.16
N ASN A 382 11.94 -19.60 -19.42
CA ASN A 382 12.25 -20.45 -18.26
C ASN A 382 12.78 -19.74 -16.99
N LEU A 383 12.34 -18.53 -16.67
CA LEU A 383 12.52 -17.94 -15.33
C LEU A 383 11.65 -18.70 -14.31
N VAL A 384 12.18 -19.79 -13.75
CA VAL A 384 11.49 -20.55 -12.70
C VAL A 384 11.64 -19.82 -11.37
N ILE A 385 10.62 -19.07 -10.99
CA ILE A 385 10.56 -18.42 -9.67
C ILE A 385 10.15 -19.49 -8.66
N LYS A 386 11.08 -19.85 -7.76
CA LYS A 386 10.71 -20.66 -6.59
C LYS A 386 9.64 -19.91 -5.83
N ASN A 387 8.48 -20.55 -5.63
CA ASN A 387 7.44 -19.91 -4.85
C ASN A 387 7.85 -19.95 -3.38
N ILE A 388 7.87 -18.77 -2.76
CA ILE A 388 8.22 -18.58 -1.35
C ILE A 388 6.96 -18.59 -0.48
N ASN A 389 5.77 -18.41 -1.08
CA ASN A 389 4.49 -18.62 -0.39
C ASN A 389 4.31 -20.11 -0.04
N PRO A 390 4.22 -20.49 1.25
CA PRO A 390 4.20 -21.89 1.69
C PRO A 390 2.96 -22.67 1.24
N ASN A 391 1.95 -22.02 0.66
CA ASN A 391 0.72 -22.66 0.18
C ASN A 391 0.83 -23.24 -1.24
N TYR A 392 1.89 -22.96 -2.02
CA TYR A 392 2.11 -23.60 -3.33
C TYR A 392 3.59 -23.90 -3.59
N ASP A 393 3.89 -24.98 -4.29
CA ASP A 393 5.26 -25.51 -4.41
C ASP A 393 6.18 -24.70 -5.34
N SER A 394 5.63 -24.08 -6.40
CA SER A 394 6.38 -23.22 -7.33
C SER A 394 5.48 -22.41 -8.27
N TYR A 395 5.98 -21.27 -8.75
CA TYR A 395 5.36 -20.47 -9.81
C TYR A 395 6.33 -20.35 -11.00
N THR A 396 5.98 -20.96 -12.13
CA THR A 396 6.71 -20.70 -13.38
C THR A 396 6.16 -19.44 -14.02
N MET A 397 6.81 -18.32 -13.75
CA MET A 397 6.65 -17.10 -14.52
C MET A 397 7.39 -17.26 -15.86
N SER A 398 6.87 -16.68 -16.94
CA SER A 398 7.59 -16.70 -18.20
C SER A 398 7.30 -15.43 -18.98
N VAL A 399 8.29 -14.55 -18.94
CA VAL A 399 8.26 -13.22 -19.55
C VAL A 399 8.25 -13.35 -21.06
N LYS A 400 7.06 -13.28 -21.66
CA LYS A 400 6.92 -13.27 -23.11
C LYS A 400 7.11 -11.85 -23.64
N TYR A 401 8.36 -11.51 -23.93
CA TYR A 401 8.70 -10.22 -24.53
C TYR A 401 8.45 -10.21 -26.05
N HIS A 402 7.92 -9.11 -26.55
CA HIS A 402 7.80 -8.81 -27.97
C HIS A 402 8.55 -7.50 -28.24
N SER A 403 9.50 -7.50 -29.19
CA SER A 403 10.44 -6.39 -29.45
C SER A 403 9.80 -5.04 -29.82
N ASN A 404 8.49 -5.04 -30.09
CA ASN A 404 7.73 -3.89 -30.59
C ASN A 404 6.66 -3.41 -29.59
N ASP A 405 6.61 -4.00 -28.38
CA ASP A 405 5.61 -3.69 -27.35
C ASP A 405 6.31 -3.53 -25.98
N SER A 406 5.63 -2.86 -25.05
CA SER A 406 5.99 -2.95 -23.63
C SER A 406 5.86 -4.39 -23.15
N GLY A 407 6.89 -4.92 -22.49
CA GLY A 407 6.89 -6.32 -22.07
C GLY A 407 5.84 -6.58 -21.00
N GLN A 408 4.81 -7.35 -21.34
CA GLN A 408 3.89 -7.89 -20.34
C GLN A 408 4.51 -9.16 -19.73
N ILE A 409 4.56 -9.20 -18.40
CA ILE A 409 4.95 -10.42 -17.70
C ILE A 409 3.72 -11.33 -17.63
N GLU A 410 3.75 -12.44 -18.36
CA GLU A 410 2.72 -13.49 -18.25
C GLU A 410 3.16 -14.58 -17.26
N LEU A 411 2.30 -14.90 -16.28
CA LEU A 411 2.43 -16.10 -15.47
C LEU A 411 1.97 -17.31 -16.28
N LEU A 412 2.89 -18.01 -16.95
CA LEU A 412 2.51 -19.13 -17.82
C LEU A 412 2.10 -20.40 -17.08
N LYS A 413 2.53 -20.63 -15.83
CA LYS A 413 2.10 -21.82 -15.07
C LYS A 413 2.26 -21.71 -13.56
N THR A 414 1.19 -21.98 -12.82
CA THR A 414 1.27 -22.40 -11.43
C THR A 414 1.31 -23.93 -11.36
N THR A 415 2.27 -24.50 -10.63
CA THR A 415 2.30 -25.94 -10.32
C THR A 415 1.99 -26.10 -8.84
N ALA A 416 0.71 -26.34 -8.55
CA ALA A 416 0.21 -26.60 -7.21
C ALA A 416 -0.04 -28.10 -7.04
N TRP A 417 0.75 -28.79 -6.20
CA TRP A 417 0.31 -30.04 -5.58
C TRP A 417 1.11 -30.41 -4.33
N LYS A 418 0.85 -29.71 -3.22
CA LYS A 418 0.99 -30.36 -1.91
C LYS A 418 -0.04 -31.46 -1.81
N THR A 419 0.43 -32.71 -1.81
CA THR A 419 -0.34 -33.86 -1.35
C THR A 419 -0.95 -33.49 0.01
N PRO A 420 -2.28 -33.59 0.20
CA PRO A 420 -2.88 -33.25 1.47
C PRO A 420 -2.28 -34.15 2.56
N THR A 421 -1.60 -33.54 3.54
CA THR A 421 -1.17 -34.24 4.74
C THR A 421 -2.41 -34.90 5.34
N PRO A 422 -2.41 -36.22 5.59
CA PRO A 422 -3.60 -36.89 6.08
C PRO A 422 -4.01 -36.27 7.41
N THR A 423 -5.19 -35.62 7.44
CA THR A 423 -5.76 -35.05 8.65
C THR A 423 -5.82 -36.16 9.70
N PRO A 424 -5.19 -36.02 10.88
CA PRO A 424 -5.29 -37.03 11.91
C PRO A 424 -6.76 -37.18 12.28
N THR A 425 -7.26 -38.42 12.20
CA THR A 425 -8.66 -38.74 12.51
C THR A 425 -9.00 -38.19 13.89
N PRO A 426 -10.00 -37.29 14.03
CA PRO A 426 -10.32 -36.73 15.33
C PRO A 426 -10.75 -37.86 16.27
N THR A 427 -10.03 -38.01 17.38
CA THR A 427 -10.47 -38.88 18.47
C THR A 427 -11.80 -38.33 19.00
N PRO A 428 -12.85 -39.15 19.17
CA PRO A 428 -14.14 -38.66 19.62
C PRO A 428 -14.04 -38.08 21.03
N THR A 429 -14.03 -36.75 21.13
CA THR A 429 -14.08 -36.02 22.39
C THR A 429 -15.51 -36.10 22.94
N PRO A 430 -15.72 -36.51 24.22
CA PRO A 430 -17.05 -36.57 24.80
C PRO A 430 -17.68 -35.18 24.89
N THR A 431 -18.90 -35.04 24.38
CA THR A 431 -19.66 -33.79 24.31
C THR A 431 -19.92 -33.21 25.71
N PRO A 432 -19.44 -31.99 26.02
CA PRO A 432 -19.91 -31.24 27.17
C PRO A 432 -21.27 -30.63 26.85
N ASP A 433 -22.23 -30.87 27.73
CA ASP A 433 -23.58 -30.32 27.66
C ASP A 433 -23.60 -28.92 28.28
N GLN A 434 -23.84 -27.84 27.51
CA GLN A 434 -24.62 -26.66 27.97
C GLN A 434 -24.71 -25.46 27.00
N ALA A 435 -25.79 -24.70 27.23
CA ALA A 435 -25.96 -23.25 27.05
C ALA A 435 -26.07 -22.66 25.62
N ALA A 436 -27.21 -22.03 25.37
CA ALA A 436 -27.51 -21.27 24.16
C ALA A 436 -26.94 -19.83 24.20
N ALA A 437 -26.64 -19.29 23.02
CA ALA A 437 -26.14 -17.93 22.78
C ALA A 437 -26.85 -17.34 21.52
N PRO A 438 -26.72 -16.04 21.17
CA PRO A 438 -27.91 -15.21 20.88
C PRO A 438 -28.26 -15.03 19.39
N GLY A 439 -29.39 -14.37 19.14
CA GLY A 439 -30.05 -14.29 17.83
C GLY A 439 -29.68 -13.10 16.92
N ASP A 440 -30.23 -13.20 15.71
CA ASP A 440 -30.20 -12.26 14.58
C ASP A 440 -30.52 -10.80 14.96
N GLY A 441 -29.59 -9.89 14.62
CA GLY A 441 -29.76 -8.45 14.68
C GLY A 441 -29.81 -7.82 13.28
N ARG A 442 -30.97 -7.88 12.61
CA ARG A 442 -31.22 -7.08 11.40
C ARG A 442 -31.23 -5.60 11.74
N VAL A 443 -30.25 -4.86 11.24
CA VAL A 443 -30.21 -3.40 11.34
C VAL A 443 -31.09 -2.80 10.24
N ASN A 444 -32.15 -2.09 10.64
CA ASN A 444 -32.81 -1.12 9.76
C ASN A 444 -31.89 0.11 9.68
N VAL A 445 -31.26 0.33 8.53
CA VAL A 445 -30.65 1.62 8.18
C VAL A 445 -31.37 2.17 6.96
N GLU A 446 -31.81 3.42 7.02
CA GLU A 446 -32.16 4.21 5.84
C GLU A 446 -30.87 4.56 5.07
N ASP A 447 -30.23 3.53 4.54
CA ASP A 447 -28.97 3.61 3.81
C ASP A 447 -29.26 3.91 2.34
N LYS A 448 -28.65 4.97 1.83
CA LYS A 448 -28.90 5.51 0.49
C LYS A 448 -28.55 4.49 -0.58
N ASP A 449 -29.48 4.32 -1.52
CA ASP A 449 -29.39 3.42 -2.69
C ASP A 449 -28.02 3.46 -3.37
N LEU A 450 -27.18 2.43 -3.13
CA LEU A 450 -25.94 2.27 -3.88
C LEU A 450 -26.27 1.70 -5.26
N ARG A 451 -25.90 2.47 -6.30
CA ARG A 451 -25.99 2.06 -7.70
C ARG A 451 -24.67 1.46 -8.18
N LEU A 452 -24.72 0.23 -8.68
CA LEU A 452 -23.62 -0.42 -9.38
C LEU A 452 -23.84 -0.31 -10.89
N LEU A 453 -22.91 0.32 -11.61
CA LEU A 453 -22.87 0.31 -13.08
C LEU A 453 -21.92 -0.79 -13.56
N VAL A 454 -22.41 -1.69 -14.42
CA VAL A 454 -21.63 -2.78 -15.02
C VAL A 454 -21.54 -2.56 -16.53
N SER A 455 -20.31 -2.39 -17.00
CA SER A 455 -19.98 -2.23 -18.42
C SER A 455 -18.97 -3.27 -18.89
N SER A 456 -19.03 -3.63 -20.17
CA SER A 456 -18.02 -4.49 -20.80
C SER A 456 -17.62 -3.96 -22.18
N GLU A 457 -16.32 -3.81 -22.40
CA GLU A 457 -15.76 -3.36 -23.69
C GLU A 457 -15.74 -4.49 -24.73
N VAL A 458 -15.93 -5.74 -24.29
CA VAL A 458 -16.01 -6.94 -25.14
C VAL A 458 -17.30 -7.72 -24.86
N PRO A 459 -17.85 -8.47 -25.84
CA PRO A 459 -19.03 -9.31 -25.63
C PRO A 459 -18.80 -10.46 -24.64
N VAL A 460 -19.54 -10.46 -23.53
CA VAL A 460 -19.48 -11.51 -22.48
C VAL A 460 -20.66 -12.48 -22.57
N ASN A 461 -20.50 -13.73 -22.13
CA ASN A 461 -21.64 -14.65 -22.04
C ASN A 461 -22.57 -14.21 -20.89
N ALA A 462 -23.89 -14.20 -21.15
CA ALA A 462 -24.91 -13.86 -20.16
C ALA A 462 -24.77 -14.65 -18.84
N GLU A 463 -24.45 -15.94 -18.89
CA GLU A 463 -24.26 -16.77 -17.69
C GLU A 463 -23.03 -16.33 -16.87
N VAL A 464 -21.95 -15.94 -17.54
CA VAL A 464 -20.74 -15.40 -16.90
C VAL A 464 -21.06 -14.07 -16.23
N LEU A 465 -21.79 -13.18 -16.92
CA LEU A 465 -22.23 -11.90 -16.35
C LEU A 465 -23.14 -12.12 -15.13
N ILE A 466 -24.13 -13.02 -15.22
CA ILE A 466 -25.01 -13.39 -14.10
C ILE A 466 -24.20 -13.90 -12.92
N ASN A 467 -23.24 -14.80 -13.13
CA ASN A 467 -22.48 -15.42 -12.04
C ASN A 467 -21.48 -14.46 -11.39
N VAL A 468 -20.80 -13.61 -12.16
CA VAL A 468 -19.91 -12.56 -11.61
C VAL A 468 -20.71 -11.50 -10.85
N VAL A 469 -21.79 -10.98 -11.43
CA VAL A 469 -22.60 -9.92 -10.81
C VAL A 469 -23.36 -10.44 -9.60
N SER A 470 -23.93 -11.65 -9.63
CA SER A 470 -24.57 -12.20 -8.41
C SER A 470 -23.56 -12.48 -7.30
N LYS A 471 -22.35 -12.99 -7.58
CA LYS A 471 -21.30 -13.14 -6.55
C LYS A 471 -20.94 -11.79 -5.92
N TYR A 472 -20.77 -10.74 -6.73
CA TYR A 472 -20.50 -9.39 -6.21
C TYR A 472 -21.64 -8.88 -5.30
N LEU A 473 -22.89 -9.00 -5.74
CA LEU A 473 -24.05 -8.48 -5.02
C LEU A 473 -24.37 -9.26 -3.73
N TYR A 474 -24.13 -10.57 -3.67
CA TYR A 474 -24.23 -11.32 -2.41
C TYR A 474 -23.27 -10.80 -1.33
N ASN A 475 -22.08 -10.32 -1.74
CA ASN A 475 -21.09 -9.71 -0.83
C ASN A 475 -21.34 -8.21 -0.58
N ASN A 476 -22.24 -7.56 -1.33
CA ASN A 476 -22.48 -6.12 -1.29
C ASN A 476 -23.98 -5.81 -1.17
N THR A 477 -24.60 -6.30 -0.08
CA THR A 477 -26.06 -6.23 0.16
C THR A 477 -26.65 -4.81 0.24
N ARG A 478 -25.83 -3.77 0.34
CA ARG A 478 -26.24 -2.36 0.27
C ARG A 478 -26.49 -1.88 -1.18
N VAL A 479 -26.08 -2.64 -2.20
CA VAL A 479 -26.38 -2.33 -3.61
C VAL A 479 -27.79 -2.81 -3.94
N ASN A 480 -28.71 -1.86 -4.11
CA ASN A 480 -30.11 -2.13 -4.45
C ASN A 480 -30.48 -1.63 -5.86
N ILE A 481 -29.61 -0.86 -6.54
CA ILE A 481 -29.76 -0.52 -7.95
C ILE A 481 -28.57 -1.12 -8.73
N LEU A 482 -28.86 -1.93 -9.74
CA LEU A 482 -27.88 -2.45 -10.68
C LEU A 482 -28.20 -1.91 -12.07
N ASP A 483 -27.22 -1.34 -12.76
CA ASP A 483 -27.33 -0.91 -14.15
C ASP A 483 -26.41 -1.77 -15.03
N ILE A 484 -27.02 -2.53 -15.95
CA ILE A 484 -26.30 -3.37 -16.94
C ILE A 484 -26.43 -2.83 -18.37
N SER A 485 -26.95 -1.62 -18.57
CA SER A 485 -27.23 -1.04 -19.90
C SER A 485 -25.99 -0.90 -20.79
N LYS A 486 -24.79 -0.79 -20.19
CA LYS A 486 -23.49 -0.73 -20.87
C LYS A 486 -22.81 -2.10 -21.05
N SER A 487 -23.48 -3.22 -20.76
CA SER A 487 -22.90 -4.56 -20.91
C SER A 487 -23.15 -5.13 -22.31
N LEU A 488 -22.08 -5.50 -23.02
CA LEU A 488 -22.15 -6.15 -24.33
C LEU A 488 -22.26 -7.67 -24.13
N LEU A 489 -23.32 -8.30 -24.66
CA LEU A 489 -23.51 -9.75 -24.59
C LEU A 489 -23.05 -10.46 -25.88
N LYS A 490 -22.36 -11.59 -25.72
CA LYS A 490 -22.02 -12.53 -26.80
C LYS A 490 -23.21 -13.37 -27.24
N SER A 491 -24.14 -13.64 -26.32
CA SER A 491 -25.37 -14.42 -26.54
C SER A 491 -26.35 -14.20 -25.38
N GLY A 492 -27.66 -14.21 -25.68
CA GLY A 492 -28.74 -13.90 -24.72
C GLY A 492 -29.12 -12.42 -24.72
N SER A 493 -30.12 -12.02 -23.92
CA SER A 493 -30.51 -10.62 -23.76
C SER A 493 -30.20 -10.08 -22.35
N LEU A 494 -30.04 -8.76 -22.22
CA LEU A 494 -29.91 -8.12 -20.90
C LEU A 494 -31.19 -8.27 -20.05
N VAL A 495 -32.35 -8.50 -20.67
CA VAL A 495 -33.61 -8.81 -19.97
C VAL A 495 -33.52 -10.17 -19.28
N ASP A 496 -32.95 -11.19 -19.94
CA ASP A 496 -32.75 -12.52 -19.34
C ASP A 496 -31.74 -12.46 -18.17
N VAL A 497 -30.68 -11.66 -18.33
CA VAL A 497 -29.69 -11.39 -17.26
C VAL A 497 -30.36 -10.71 -16.07
N ALA A 498 -31.12 -9.64 -16.30
CA ALA A 498 -31.83 -8.90 -15.26
C ALA A 498 -32.86 -9.77 -14.51
N ASN A 499 -33.63 -10.57 -15.24
CA ASN A 499 -34.60 -11.50 -14.66
C ASN A 499 -33.90 -12.58 -13.82
N SER A 500 -32.78 -13.13 -14.31
CA SER A 500 -31.98 -14.11 -13.57
C SER A 500 -31.37 -13.54 -12.29
N LEU A 501 -30.91 -12.28 -12.34
CA LEU A 501 -30.37 -11.58 -11.16
C LEU A 501 -31.47 -11.24 -10.15
N LYS A 502 -32.64 -10.78 -10.59
CA LYS A 502 -33.82 -10.55 -9.72
C LYS A 502 -34.32 -11.86 -9.08
N ALA A 503 -34.28 -12.97 -9.80
CA ALA A 503 -34.65 -14.28 -9.25
C ALA A 503 -33.68 -14.76 -8.15
N LYS A 504 -32.38 -14.48 -8.28
CA LYS A 504 -31.36 -14.76 -7.26
C LYS A 504 -31.37 -13.75 -6.09
N ILE A 505 -31.72 -12.49 -6.36
CA ILE A 505 -31.61 -11.36 -5.44
C ILE A 505 -32.89 -10.49 -5.55
N PRO A 506 -33.99 -10.85 -4.85
CA PRO A 506 -35.31 -10.27 -5.07
C PRO A 506 -35.47 -8.78 -4.76
N TYR A 507 -34.56 -8.20 -3.95
CA TYR A 507 -34.56 -6.77 -3.60
C TYR A 507 -33.89 -5.88 -4.65
N LEU A 508 -33.31 -6.45 -5.70
CA LEU A 508 -32.47 -5.73 -6.67
C LEU A 508 -33.29 -5.05 -7.77
N ASN A 509 -33.22 -3.72 -7.84
CA ASN A 509 -33.73 -2.96 -8.97
C ASN A 509 -32.72 -2.95 -10.12
N VAL A 510 -32.95 -3.77 -11.15
CA VAL A 510 -32.08 -3.84 -12.34
C VAL A 510 -32.60 -2.91 -13.45
N VAL A 511 -31.75 -1.98 -13.87
CA VAL A 511 -31.84 -1.09 -15.03
C VAL A 511 -31.13 -1.75 -16.21
N ILE A 512 -31.75 -1.67 -17.40
CA ILE A 512 -31.33 -2.26 -18.67
C ILE A 512 -31.26 -1.15 -19.72
#